data_AF-A0A660QE28-F1
#
_entry.id   AF-A0A660QE28-F1
#
_cell.length_a   1.000
_cell.length_b   1.000
_cell.length_c   1.000
_cell.angle_alpha   90.00
_cell.angle_beta   90.00
_cell.angle_gamma   90.00
#
_symmetry.space_group_name_H-M   'P 1'
#
loop_
_entity.id
_entity.type
_entity.pdbx_description
1 polymer ?
#
loop_
_entity_poly.entity_id
_entity_poly.type
_entity_poly.pdbx_seq_one_letter_code
_entity_poly.pdbx_strand_id
1 'polypeptide(L)'
;MIIALGIIVILILIIAATGIKIVRPYQRGLVERLGKFLREAQPGIHFIVPFFDRMTRVDLREMVIDVPPQEVITKDNVVVTVDAVIYYEITDAYKV
;
A
#
# COMPACT_ATOMS: atom_id res chain seq x y z
N MET A 1 29.05 6.03 -32.19
CA MET A 1 29.28 6.35 -30.76
C MET A 1 28.31 7.40 -30.22
N ILE A 2 28.13 8.55 -30.88
CA ILE A 2 27.21 9.62 -30.42
C ILE A 2 25.74 9.15 -30.35
N ILE A 3 25.27 8.40 -31.35
CA ILE A 3 23.89 7.84 -31.35
C ILE A 3 23.70 6.84 -30.20
N ALA A 4 24.67 5.95 -29.97
CA ALA A 4 24.62 5.00 -28.85
C ALA A 4 24.63 5.71 -27.49
N LEU A 5 25.42 6.78 -27.34
CA LEU A 5 25.44 7.60 -26.15
C LEU A 5 24.09 8.31 -25.93
N GLY A 6 23.49 8.85 -27.00
CA GLY A 6 22.16 9.47 -26.94
C GLY A 6 21.08 8.49 -26.48
N ILE A 7 21.08 7.26 -26.99
CA ILE A 7 20.14 6.20 -26.58
C ILE A 7 20.30 5.84 -25.10
N ILE A 8 21.53 5.72 -24.61
CA ILE A 8 21.82 5.43 -23.20
C ILE A 8 21.31 6.54 -22.28
N VAL A 9 21.52 7.80 -22.66
CA VAL A 9 21.04 8.94 -21.86
C VAL A 9 19.51 8.99 -21.79
N ILE A 10 18.84 8.74 -22.92
CA ILE A 10 17.36 8.67 -22.97
C ILE A 10 16.85 7.52 -22.10
N LEU A 11 17.50 6.35 -22.15
CA LEU A 11 17.13 5.20 -21.34
C LEU A 11 17.25 5.50 -19.84
N ILE A 12 18.35 6.13 -19.42
CA ILE A 12 18.57 6.52 -18.01
C ILE A 12 17.51 7.52 -17.54
N LEU A 13 17.15 8.50 -18.39
CA LEU A 13 16.11 9.48 -18.06
C LEU A 13 14.73 8.84 -17.90
N ILE A 14 14.38 7.89 -18.76
CA ILE A 14 13.10 7.14 -18.64
C ILE A 14 13.08 6.35 -17.32
N ILE A 15 14.17 5.65 -17.01
CA ILE A 15 14.29 4.89 -15.76
C ILE A 15 14.16 5.83 -14.56
N ALA A 16 14.88 6.96 -14.54
CA ALA A 16 14.78 7.94 -13.46
C ALA A 16 13.35 8.49 -13.30
N ALA A 17 12.66 8.81 -14.41
CA ALA A 17 11.30 9.32 -14.36
C ALA A 17 10.32 8.30 -13.75
N THR A 18 10.48 7.01 -14.04
CA THR A 18 9.63 5.94 -13.48
C THR A 18 9.82 5.70 -11.98
N GLY A 19 10.97 6.11 -11.44
CA GLY A 19 11.31 6.04 -10.02
C GLY A 19 10.60 7.08 -9.16
N ILE A 20 10.01 8.12 -9.76
CA ILE A 20 9.30 9.15 -8.99
C ILE A 20 7.90 8.65 -8.65
N LYS A 21 7.64 8.47 -7.35
CA LYS A 21 6.33 8.09 -6.80
C LYS A 21 5.84 9.16 -5.85
N ILE A 22 4.55 9.47 -5.95
CA ILE A 22 3.88 10.43 -5.07
C ILE A 22 3.02 9.64 -4.09
N VAL A 23 3.15 9.95 -2.80
CA VAL A 23 2.35 9.41 -1.70
C VAL A 23 1.39 10.51 -1.24
N ARG A 24 0.10 10.17 -1.12
CA ARG A 24 -0.93 11.13 -0.70
C ARG A 24 -0.90 11.34 0.83
N PRO A 25 -1.40 12.48 1.34
CA PRO A 25 -1.46 12.76 2.78
C PRO A 25 -2.10 11.67 3.65
N TYR A 26 -3.13 11.01 3.13
CA TYR A 26 -3.91 9.97 3.83
C TYR A 26 -3.32 8.56 3.65
N GLN A 27 -2.16 8.46 3.00
CA GLN A 27 -1.51 7.20 2.69
C GLN A 27 -0.10 7.18 3.25
N ARG A 28 0.37 5.99 3.61
CA ARG A 28 1.78 5.71 3.87
C ARG A 28 2.32 4.78 2.81
N GLY A 29 3.49 5.09 2.28
CA GLY A 29 4.16 4.24 1.29
C GLY A 29 5.15 3.31 1.97
N LEU A 30 4.94 2.01 1.95
CA LEU A 30 5.95 1.05 2.38
C LEU A 30 6.91 0.79 1.22
N VAL A 31 8.19 1.10 1.43
CA VAL A 31 9.23 0.83 0.43
C VAL A 31 9.95 -0.45 0.81
N GLU A 32 9.84 -1.44 -0.07
CA GLU A 32 10.50 -2.72 0.02
C GLU A 32 11.61 -2.79 -1.02
N ARG A 33 12.77 -3.32 -0.66
CA ARG A 33 13.86 -3.62 -1.58
C ARG A 33 14.09 -5.12 -1.60
N LEU A 34 13.89 -5.74 -2.77
CA LEU A 34 14.11 -7.20 -2.94
C LEU A 34 13.40 -8.05 -1.86
N GLY A 35 12.17 -7.66 -1.47
CA GLY A 35 11.37 -8.35 -0.46
C GLY A 35 11.73 -8.05 1.00
N LYS A 36 12.66 -7.12 1.26
CA LYS A 36 12.93 -6.62 2.61
C LYS A 36 12.39 -5.21 2.79
N PHE A 37 11.80 -4.94 3.94
CA PHE A 37 11.42 -3.58 4.30
C PHE A 37 12.66 -2.68 4.37
N LEU A 38 12.61 -1.56 3.67
CA LEU A 38 13.67 -0.56 3.68
C LEU A 38 13.29 0.64 4.55
N ARG A 39 12.12 1.23 4.27
CA ARG A 39 11.64 2.42 4.96
C ARG A 39 10.17 2.68 4.71
N GLU A 40 9.62 3.51 5.58
CA GLU A 40 8.34 4.15 5.37
C GLU A 40 8.50 5.48 4.62
N ALA A 41 7.67 5.69 3.61
CA ALA A 41 7.56 6.91 2.82
C ALA A 41 6.36 7.72 3.32
N GLN A 42 6.68 8.90 3.85
CA GLN A 42 5.71 9.88 4.30
C GLN A 42 4.98 10.50 3.09
N PRO A 43 3.89 11.25 3.33
CA PRO A 43 3.25 12.02 2.26
C PRO A 43 4.23 12.95 1.54
N GLY A 44 4.21 12.89 0.20
CA GLY A 44 5.11 13.69 -0.62
C GLY A 44 5.70 12.93 -1.81
N ILE A 45 6.72 13.53 -2.40
CA ILE A 45 7.43 12.97 -3.55
C ILE A 45 8.59 12.11 -3.04
N HIS A 46 8.59 10.84 -3.43
CA HIS A 46 9.64 9.89 -3.08
C HIS A 46 10.24 9.28 -4.33
N PHE A 47 11.57 9.21 -4.35
CA PHE A 47 12.30 8.47 -5.36
C PHE A 47 12.52 7.04 -4.88
N ILE A 48 12.16 6.08 -5.72
CA ILE A 48 12.45 4.66 -5.57
C ILE A 48 13.30 4.19 -6.73
N VAL A 49 14.19 3.22 -6.50
CA VAL A 49 14.96 2.62 -7.59
C VAL A 49 14.02 1.68 -8.34
N PRO A 50 13.62 2.01 -9.58
CA PRO A 50 12.76 1.11 -10.37
C PRO A 50 13.45 -0.26 -10.51
N PHE A 51 12.66 -1.32 -10.63
CA PHE A 51 13.07 -2.73 -10.67
C PHE A 51 13.52 -3.35 -9.34
N PHE A 52 14.24 -2.63 -8.49
CA PHE A 52 14.73 -3.16 -7.20
C PHE A 52 13.83 -2.83 -6.02
N ASP A 53 13.22 -1.64 -6.05
CA ASP A 53 12.36 -1.14 -5.00
C ASP A 53 10.89 -1.23 -5.42
N ARG A 54 10.05 -1.75 -4.52
CA ARG A 54 8.59 -1.77 -4.63
C ARG A 54 8.02 -0.83 -3.59
N MET A 55 7.08 0.03 -4.01
CA MET A 55 6.33 0.88 -3.09
C MET A 55 4.88 0.39 -3.01
N THR A 56 4.45 -0.03 -1.83
CA THR A 56 3.06 -0.38 -1.53
C THR A 56 2.42 0.78 -0.78
N ARG A 57 1.26 1.27 -1.22
CA ARG A 57 0.56 2.36 -0.54
C ARG A 57 -0.51 1.78 0.36
N VAL A 58 -0.44 2.12 1.64
CA VAL A 58 -1.41 1.73 2.66
C VAL A 58 -2.25 2.95 2.98
N ASP A 59 -3.56 2.78 2.96
CA ASP A 59 -4.52 3.83 3.33
C ASP A 59 -4.67 3.85 4.85
N LEU A 60 -4.60 5.04 5.45
CA LEU A 60 -4.77 5.24 6.89
C LEU A 60 -6.17 5.69 7.26
N ARG A 61 -7.09 5.72 6.30
CA ARG A 61 -8.48 6.07 6.59
C ARG A 61 -9.22 4.87 7.17
N GLU A 62 -10.28 5.16 7.91
CA GLU A 62 -11.24 4.15 8.36
C GLU A 62 -11.78 3.36 7.17
N MET A 63 -11.68 2.04 7.27
CA MET A 63 -12.24 1.08 6.33
C MET A 63 -13.38 0.33 7.00
N VAL A 64 -14.37 -0.02 6.18
CA VAL A 64 -15.56 -0.74 6.59
C VAL A 64 -15.48 -2.15 6.03
N ILE A 65 -15.59 -3.16 6.91
CA ILE A 65 -15.79 -4.55 6.52
C ILE A 65 -17.18 -4.97 6.97
N ASP A 66 -17.99 -5.41 6.01
CA ASP A 66 -19.28 -6.04 6.27
C ASP A 66 -19.07 -7.50 6.63
N VAL A 67 -19.58 -7.90 7.79
CA VAL A 67 -19.59 -9.30 8.22
C VAL A 67 -20.86 -9.95 7.68
N PRO A 68 -20.76 -11.06 6.93
CA PRO A 68 -21.96 -11.72 6.41
C PRO A 68 -22.85 -12.18 7.58
N PRO A 69 -24.19 -12.14 7.43
CA PRO A 69 -25.10 -12.57 8.48
C PRO A 69 -24.82 -14.02 8.90
N GLN A 70 -24.73 -14.26 10.21
CA GLN A 70 -24.51 -15.59 10.76
C GLN A 70 -25.66 -16.00 11.69
N GLU A 71 -26.10 -17.25 11.56
CA GLU A 71 -27.06 -17.84 12.49
C GLU A 71 -26.33 -18.31 13.74
N VAL A 72 -26.75 -17.79 14.89
CA VAL A 72 -26.19 -18.13 16.19
C VAL A 72 -27.30 -18.56 17.15
N ILE A 73 -26.98 -19.50 18.03
CA ILE A 73 -27.90 -19.95 19.08
C ILE A 73 -27.61 -19.14 20.34
N THR A 74 -28.61 -18.40 20.80
CA THR A 74 -28.52 -17.62 22.05
C THR A 74 -28.50 -18.54 23.27
N LYS A 75 -28.12 -18.01 24.43
CA LYS A 75 -28.10 -18.77 25.70
C LYS A 75 -29.47 -19.37 26.06
N ASP A 76 -30.55 -18.73 25.60
CA ASP A 76 -31.92 -19.17 25.82
C ASP A 76 -32.40 -20.20 24.79
N ASN A 77 -31.47 -20.78 24.01
CA ASN A 77 -31.74 -21.81 23.01
C ASN A 77 -32.67 -21.35 21.86
N VAL A 78 -32.58 -20.06 21.49
CA VAL A 78 -33.27 -19.48 20.34
C VAL A 78 -32.26 -19.19 19.24
N VAL A 79 -32.60 -19.56 18.00
CA VAL A 79 -31.83 -19.26 16.79
C VAL A 79 -32.11 -17.82 16.37
N VAL A 80 -31.05 -17.03 16.23
CA VAL A 80 -31.13 -15.65 15.73
C VAL A 80 -30.07 -15.44 14.65
N THR A 81 -30.39 -14.61 13.66
CA THR A 81 -29.42 -14.16 12.66
C THR A 81 -28.85 -12.82 13.10
N VAL A 82 -27.53 -12.71 13.18
CA VAL A 82 -26.84 -11.48 13.56
C VAL A 82 -25.97 -11.02 12.40
N ASP A 83 -26.06 -9.75 12.07
CA ASP A 83 -25.16 -9.02 11.18
C ASP A 83 -24.31 -8.03 11.98
N ALA A 84 -23.14 -7.69 11.44
CA ALA A 84 -22.22 -6.76 12.07
C ALA A 84 -21.40 -6.01 11.02
N VAL A 85 -21.01 -4.78 11.36
CA VAL A 85 -20.13 -3.95 10.55
C VAL A 85 -18.90 -3.60 11.38
N ILE A 86 -17.70 -3.88 10.86
CA ILE A 86 -16.44 -3.60 11.53
C ILE A 86 -15.82 -2.36 10.90
N TYR A 87 -15.60 -1.35 11.74
CA TYR A 87 -14.82 -0.16 11.40
C TYR A 87 -13.40 -0.35 11.95
N TYR A 88 -12.40 -0.24 11.09
CA TYR A 88 -11.00 -0.31 11.51
C TYR A 88 -10.15 0.71 10.75
N GLU A 89 -9.11 1.18 11.42
CA GLU A 89 -8.08 2.05 10.86
C GLU A 89 -6.72 1.40 11.06
N ILE A 90 -5.81 1.59 10.09
CA ILE A 90 -4.44 1.11 10.19
C ILE A 90 -3.62 2.11 11.01
N THR A 91 -3.27 1.72 12.24
CA THR A 91 -2.47 2.57 13.15
C THR A 91 -0.96 2.55 12.86
N ASP A 92 -0.44 1.43 12.36
CA ASP A 92 0.98 1.25 12.04
C ASP A 92 1.12 0.53 10.70
N ALA A 93 1.51 1.27 9.66
CA ALA A 93 1.66 0.73 8.32
C ALA A 93 2.79 -0.30 8.21
N TYR A 94 3.81 -0.27 9.08
CA TYR A 94 4.94 -1.21 8.99
C TYR A 94 4.56 -2.64 9.41
N LYS A 95 3.55 -2.78 10.26
CA LYS A 95 3.13 -4.07 10.83
C LYS A 95 1.92 -4.71 10.15
N VAL A 96 1.49 -4.15 9.02
CA VAL A 96 0.34 -4.64 8.23
C VAL A 96 0.69 -5.94 7.52
#